data_AF-A0A349ZSZ8-F1
#
_entry.id   AF-A0A349ZSZ8-F1
#
_cell.length_a   1.000
_cell.length_b   1.000
_cell.length_c   1.000
_cell.angle_alpha   90.00
_cell.angle_beta   90.00
_cell.angle_gamma   90.00
#
_symmetry.space_group_name_H-M   'P 1'
#
loop_
_entity.id
_entity.type
_entity.pdbx_description
1 polymer ?
#
loop_
_entity_poly.entity_id
_entity_poly.type
_entity_poly.pdbx_seq_one_letter_code
_entity_poly.pdbx_strand_id
1 'polypeptide(L)'
;MPQALNAYPEINGVYDMVMHNYGPDSYTGSVHIEVDDTISADQLDELLRQVSVDVYKKHDVILTDIGVYSTNTKDPAAVEARERVRRIVMSNKNVLQMHGFYINREKKTLRFDAVISFDEKDRPALFEKIREQIQEEFPDYELQIAMDTDFLEE
;
A
#
# COMPACT_ATOMS: atom_id res chain seq x y z
N MET A 1 2.73 2.46 -16.66
CA MET A 1 1.51 2.68 -15.86
C MET A 1 1.80 3.31 -14.49
N PRO A 2 2.68 2.78 -13.61
CA PRO A 2 2.92 3.40 -12.29
C PRO A 2 3.37 4.87 -12.37
N GLN A 3 4.24 5.19 -13.34
CA GLN A 3 4.70 6.56 -13.59
C GLN A 3 3.57 7.52 -14.00
N ALA A 4 2.52 7.02 -14.66
CA ALA A 4 1.38 7.84 -15.07
C ALA A 4 0.42 8.11 -13.88
N LEU A 5 0.33 7.16 -12.94
CA LEU A 5 -0.46 7.29 -11.72
C LEU A 5 0.23 8.21 -10.69
N ASN A 6 1.56 8.12 -10.56
CA ASN A 6 2.34 9.02 -9.71
C ASN A 6 2.37 10.48 -10.19
N ALA A 7 1.79 10.77 -11.36
CA ALA A 7 1.65 12.15 -11.85
C ALA A 7 0.46 12.89 -11.22
N TYR A 8 -0.47 12.18 -10.58
CA TYR A 8 -1.58 12.77 -9.85
C TYR A 8 -1.09 13.27 -8.49
N PRO A 9 -1.23 14.56 -8.15
CA PRO A 9 -0.76 15.10 -6.88
C PRO A 9 -1.48 14.52 -5.66
N GLU A 10 -2.68 13.98 -5.84
CA GLU A 10 -3.47 13.33 -4.79
C GLU A 10 -2.98 11.91 -4.48
N ILE A 11 -2.15 11.31 -5.34
CA ILE A 11 -1.65 9.94 -5.19
C ILE A 11 -0.23 9.97 -4.59
N ASN A 12 -0.12 9.49 -3.35
CA ASN A 12 1.13 9.43 -2.59
C ASN A 12 1.95 8.18 -2.90
N GLY A 13 1.33 7.15 -3.48
CA GLY A 13 1.99 5.88 -3.81
C GLY A 13 1.07 4.94 -4.57
N VAL A 14 1.67 3.97 -5.26
CA VAL A 14 1.01 2.99 -6.12
C VAL A 14 1.58 1.61 -5.81
N TYR A 15 0.71 0.67 -5.46
CA TYR A 15 1.05 -0.66 -4.94
C TYR A 15 0.14 -1.73 -5.55
N ASP A 16 0.49 -3.00 -5.34
CA ASP A 16 -0.34 -4.18 -5.62
C ASP A 16 -0.99 -4.18 -7.01
N MET A 17 -0.17 -3.85 -8.02
CA MET A 17 -0.60 -3.84 -9.41
C MET A 17 -0.66 -5.28 -9.92
N VAL A 18 -1.85 -5.72 -10.32
CA VAL A 18 -2.07 -7.03 -10.91
C VAL A 18 -2.65 -6.83 -12.31
N MET A 19 -2.05 -7.51 -13.28
CA MET A 19 -2.43 -7.42 -14.69
C MET A 19 -2.84 -8.78 -15.23
N HIS A 20 -3.88 -8.80 -16.04
CA HIS A 20 -4.38 -9.97 -16.75
C HIS A 20 -4.40 -9.69 -18.24
N ASN A 21 -3.83 -10.61 -19.01
CA ASN A 21 -3.82 -10.55 -20.47
C ASN A 21 -4.92 -11.48 -21.02
N TYR A 22 -5.89 -10.90 -21.72
CA TYR A 22 -7.03 -11.61 -22.33
C TYR A 22 -6.91 -11.73 -23.86
N GLY A 23 -5.74 -11.45 -24.43
CA GLY A 23 -5.51 -11.51 -25.87
C GLY A 23 -4.60 -10.38 -26.36
N PRO A 24 -4.34 -10.31 -27.68
CA PRO A 24 -3.35 -9.40 -28.26
C PRO A 24 -3.56 -7.92 -27.90
N ASP A 25 -4.81 -7.51 -27.61
CA ASP A 25 -5.19 -6.10 -27.41
C ASP A 25 -6.10 -5.90 -26.17
N SER A 26 -6.09 -6.80 -25.18
CA SER A 26 -6.95 -6.66 -24.00
C SER A 26 -6.22 -6.96 -22.70
N TYR A 27 -5.75 -5.89 -22.05
CA TYR A 27 -5.23 -5.95 -20.70
C TYR A 27 -6.27 -5.44 -19.72
N THR A 28 -6.54 -6.20 -18.67
CA THR A 28 -7.29 -5.71 -17.52
C THR A 28 -6.45 -5.81 -16.27
N GLY A 29 -6.78 -5.06 -15.23
CA GLY A 29 -6.01 -5.16 -13.99
C GLY A 29 -6.61 -4.41 -12.82
N SER A 30 -5.94 -4.54 -11.69
CA SER A 30 -6.21 -3.82 -10.46
C SER A 30 -4.96 -3.11 -9.97
N VAL A 31 -5.16 -2.06 -9.18
CA VAL A 31 -4.06 -1.31 -8.57
C VAL A 31 -4.52 -0.73 -7.24
N HIS A 32 -3.63 -0.63 -6.26
CA HIS A 32 -3.87 0.10 -5.03
C HIS A 32 -3.16 1.46 -5.06
N ILE A 33 -3.86 2.51 -4.64
CA ILE A 33 -3.30 3.87 -4.53
C ILE A 33 -3.34 4.34 -3.07
N GLU A 34 -2.30 5.05 -2.63
CA GLU A 34 -2.29 5.76 -1.35
C GLU A 34 -2.74 7.20 -1.54
N VAL A 35 -3.71 7.66 -0.73
CA VAL A 35 -4.24 9.03 -0.73
C VAL A 35 -4.36 9.55 0.70
N ASP A 36 -4.49 10.86 0.87
CA ASP A 36 -4.61 11.49 2.19
C ASP A 36 -5.92 11.14 2.90
N ASP A 37 -5.88 10.96 4.23
CA ASP A 37 -7.07 10.74 5.07
C ASP A 37 -8.02 11.97 5.18
N THR A 38 -7.68 13.06 4.49
CA THR A 38 -8.51 14.25 4.31
C THR A 38 -9.35 14.23 3.04
N ILE A 39 -9.05 13.35 2.07
CA ILE A 39 -9.78 13.33 0.81
C ILE A 39 -11.26 13.00 1.05
N SER A 40 -12.14 13.78 0.45
CA SER A 40 -13.59 13.52 0.51
C SER A 40 -13.99 12.40 -0.47
N ALA A 41 -15.14 11.80 -0.24
CA ALA A 41 -15.63 10.70 -1.07
C ALA A 41 -15.91 11.13 -2.51
N ASP A 42 -16.39 12.36 -2.72
CA ASP A 42 -16.63 12.94 -4.04
C ASP A 42 -15.33 13.22 -4.79
N GLN A 43 -14.32 13.79 -4.12
CA GLN A 43 -13.00 13.98 -4.72
C GLN A 43 -12.33 12.65 -5.08
N LEU A 44 -12.50 11.64 -4.22
CA LEU A 44 -11.98 10.30 -4.49
C LEU A 44 -12.67 9.67 -5.70
N ASP A 45 -14.00 9.74 -5.83
CA ASP A 45 -14.71 9.23 -7.03
C ASP A 45 -14.22 9.94 -8.31
N GLU A 46 -14.05 11.26 -8.28
CA GLU A 46 -13.55 12.03 -9.42
C GLU A 46 -12.13 11.58 -9.82
N LEU A 47 -11.23 11.44 -8.85
CA LEU A 47 -9.86 10.96 -9.06
C LEU A 47 -9.86 9.56 -9.69
N LEU A 48 -10.62 8.61 -9.13
CA LEU A 48 -10.65 7.22 -9.60
C LEU A 48 -11.18 7.11 -11.04
N ARG A 49 -12.20 7.91 -11.40
CA ARG A 49 -12.71 7.98 -12.78
C ARG A 49 -11.68 8.54 -13.74
N GLN A 50 -11.01 9.63 -13.35
CA GLN A 50 -9.99 10.25 -14.19
C GLN A 50 -8.81 9.30 -14.42
N VAL A 51 -8.34 8.65 -13.36
CA VAL A 51 -7.30 7.61 -13.43
C VAL A 51 -7.70 6.49 -14.40
N SER A 52 -8.91 5.96 -14.27
CA SER A 52 -9.41 4.87 -15.13
C SER A 52 -9.42 5.27 -16.61
N VAL A 53 -9.93 6.47 -16.92
CA VAL A 53 -9.97 6.99 -18.29
C VAL A 53 -8.57 7.21 -18.87
N ASP A 54 -7.66 7.77 -18.07
CA ASP A 54 -6.30 8.07 -18.48
C ASP A 54 -5.48 6.81 -18.74
N VAL A 55 -5.57 5.82 -17.85
CA VAL A 55 -4.87 4.55 -18.00
C VAL A 55 -5.36 3.84 -19.26
N TYR A 56 -6.67 3.80 -19.49
CA TYR A 56 -7.22 3.23 -20.71
C TYR A 56 -6.71 3.95 -21.96
N LYS A 57 -6.81 5.28 -22.02
CA LYS A 57 -6.39 6.05 -23.20
C LYS A 57 -4.90 5.96 -23.50
N LYS A 58 -4.05 5.86 -22.49
CA LYS A 58 -2.58 5.88 -22.64
C LYS A 58 -1.99 4.48 -22.83
N HIS A 59 -2.65 3.45 -22.31
CA HIS A 59 -2.07 2.11 -22.20
C HIS A 59 -2.95 1.00 -22.74
N ASP A 60 -4.18 1.30 -23.19
CA ASP A 60 -5.19 0.32 -23.62
C ASP A 60 -5.45 -0.75 -22.55
N VAL A 61 -5.43 -0.31 -21.28
CA VAL A 61 -5.66 -1.15 -20.11
C VAL A 61 -6.97 -0.73 -19.44
N ILE A 62 -7.81 -1.73 -19.16
CA ILE A 62 -9.04 -1.55 -18.39
C ILE A 62 -8.75 -1.86 -16.93
N LEU A 63 -8.73 -0.83 -16.07
CA LEU A 63 -8.71 -1.05 -14.63
C LEU A 63 -10.09 -1.51 -14.16
N THR A 64 -10.18 -2.75 -13.69
CA THR A 64 -11.42 -3.34 -13.16
C THR A 64 -11.62 -3.02 -11.68
N ASP A 65 -10.55 -2.69 -10.97
CA ASP A 65 -10.57 -2.30 -9.56
C ASP A 65 -9.46 -1.28 -9.27
N ILE A 66 -9.75 -0.32 -8.39
CA ILE A 66 -8.75 0.58 -7.81
C ILE A 66 -8.94 0.60 -6.30
N GLY A 67 -8.07 -0.13 -5.59
CA GLY A 67 -8.02 -0.13 -4.14
C GLY A 67 -7.45 1.17 -3.59
N VAL A 68 -7.88 1.55 -2.39
CA VAL A 68 -7.48 2.83 -1.77
C VAL A 68 -6.96 2.60 -0.36
N TYR A 69 -5.72 3.01 -0.14
CA TYR A 69 -5.09 3.13 1.16
C TYR A 69 -5.12 4.58 1.63
N SER A 70 -5.54 4.80 2.88
CA SER A 70 -5.49 6.12 3.50
C SER A 70 -4.15 6.34 4.19
N THR A 71 -3.63 7.56 4.13
CA THR A 71 -2.43 7.98 4.85
C THR A 71 -2.79 9.02 5.90
N ASN A 72 -2.34 8.81 7.14
CA ASN A 72 -2.55 9.79 8.21
C ASN A 72 -1.81 11.10 7.91
N THR A 73 -2.54 12.21 7.76
CA THR A 73 -1.93 13.54 7.50
C THR A 73 -2.21 14.56 8.59
N LYS A 74 -3.29 14.36 9.36
CA LYS A 74 -3.80 15.35 10.33
C LYS A 74 -3.03 15.37 11.66
N ASP A 75 -2.43 14.25 12.04
CA ASP A 75 -1.79 14.08 13.34
C ASP A 75 -0.27 13.88 13.18
N PRO A 76 0.56 14.85 13.61
CA PRO A 76 2.01 14.73 13.54
C PRO A 76 2.55 13.48 14.26
N ALA A 77 1.91 13.03 15.34
CA ALA A 77 2.33 11.82 16.04
C ALA A 77 2.05 10.55 15.22
N ALA A 78 0.98 10.55 14.40
CA ALA A 78 0.68 9.45 13.49
C ALA A 78 1.68 9.42 12.32
N VAL A 79 2.05 10.59 11.79
CA VAL A 79 3.10 10.72 10.77
C VAL A 79 4.44 10.24 11.30
N GLU A 80 4.82 10.65 12.52
CA GLU A 80 6.04 10.18 13.17
C GLU A 80 6.01 8.66 13.42
N ALA A 81 4.86 8.12 13.84
CA ALA A 81 4.69 6.68 14.01
C ALA A 81 4.90 5.92 12.70
N ARG A 82 4.41 6.42 11.56
CA ARG A 82 4.66 5.84 10.23
C ARG A 82 6.16 5.70 9.96
N GLU A 83 6.93 6.75 10.21
CA GLU A 83 8.39 6.75 9.97
C GLU A 83 9.14 5.83 10.94
N ARG A 84 8.66 5.69 12.17
CA ARG A 84 9.22 4.74 13.16
C ARG A 84 8.98 3.29 12.74
N VAL A 85 7.73 2.96 12.40
CA VAL A 85 7.35 1.62 11.90
C VAL A 85 8.10 1.30 10.61
N ARG A 86 8.12 2.23 9.65
CA ARG A 86 8.87 2.08 8.39
C ARG A 86 10.33 1.74 8.64
N ARG A 87 11.00 2.44 9.57
CA ARG A 87 12.41 2.16 9.90
C ARG A 87 12.61 0.76 10.47
N ILE A 88 11.74 0.29 11.35
CA ILE A 88 11.81 -1.08 11.88
C ILE A 88 11.63 -2.08 10.75
N VAL A 89 10.54 -1.97 10.00
CA VAL A 89 10.16 -2.89 8.92
C VAL A 89 11.29 -2.97 7.88
N MET A 90 11.71 -1.82 7.36
CA MET A 90 12.73 -1.74 6.31
C MET A 90 14.17 -2.00 6.80
N SER A 91 14.43 -2.10 8.11
CA SER A 91 15.73 -2.52 8.63
C SER A 91 16.01 -4.01 8.42
N ASN A 92 14.98 -4.78 8.06
CA ASN A 92 15.07 -6.21 7.79
C ASN A 92 15.36 -6.43 6.30
N LYS A 93 16.54 -7.02 6.00
CA LYS A 93 17.09 -7.14 4.64
C LYS A 93 16.14 -7.71 3.59
N ASN A 94 15.28 -8.65 3.96
CA ASN A 94 14.41 -9.38 3.03
C ASN A 94 12.98 -8.82 3.00
N VAL A 95 12.73 -7.65 3.59
CA VAL A 95 11.48 -6.91 3.39
C VAL A 95 11.65 -5.98 2.19
N LEU A 96 10.76 -6.13 1.20
CA LEU A 96 10.81 -5.38 -0.05
C LEU A 96 10.04 -4.07 0.06
N GLN A 97 8.84 -4.11 0.65
CA GLN A 97 7.92 -2.99 0.69
C GLN A 97 7.08 -2.98 1.97
N MET A 98 6.54 -1.79 2.26
CA MET A 98 5.55 -1.54 3.30
C MET A 98 4.54 -0.54 2.75
N HIS A 99 3.26 -0.92 2.69
CA HIS A 99 2.16 -0.09 2.20
C HIS A 99 0.93 -0.20 3.11
N GLY A 100 -0.07 0.65 2.89
CA GLY A 100 -1.33 0.61 3.63
C GLY A 100 -1.20 1.01 5.10
N PHE A 101 -0.12 1.72 5.47
CA PHE A 101 0.09 2.12 6.86
C PHE A 101 -0.98 3.10 7.34
N TYR A 102 -1.62 2.77 8.46
CA TYR A 102 -2.50 3.68 9.17
C TYR A 102 -2.54 3.36 10.66
N ILE A 103 -2.50 4.40 11.49
CA ILE A 103 -2.62 4.29 12.94
C ILE A 103 -3.86 5.03 13.43
N ASN A 104 -4.71 4.34 14.19
CA ASN A 104 -5.83 4.92 14.91
C ASN A 104 -5.48 4.99 16.40
N ARG A 105 -5.15 6.20 16.87
CA ARG A 105 -4.73 6.41 18.26
C ARG A 105 -5.88 6.32 19.26
N GLU A 106 -7.11 6.61 18.85
CA GLU A 106 -8.29 6.50 19.71
C GLU A 106 -8.64 5.04 19.99
N LYS A 107 -8.67 4.23 18.92
CA LYS A 107 -8.94 2.78 19.01
C LYS A 107 -7.70 1.97 19.38
N LYS A 108 -6.53 2.62 19.44
CA LYS A 108 -5.22 1.99 19.61
C LYS A 108 -5.00 0.83 18.63
N THR A 109 -5.26 1.05 17.34
CA THR A 109 -4.97 0.07 16.29
C THR A 109 -3.92 0.59 15.32
N LEU A 110 -3.10 -0.31 14.79
CA LEU A 110 -2.04 -0.02 13.83
C LEU A 110 -2.08 -1.08 12.74
N ARG A 111 -2.23 -0.68 11.48
CA ARG A 111 -2.29 -1.59 10.33
C ARG A 111 -1.30 -1.20 9.25
N PHE A 112 -0.80 -2.19 8.53
CA PHE A 112 -0.02 -2.08 7.29
C PHE A 112 0.19 -3.47 6.69
N ASP A 113 0.59 -3.49 5.42
CA ASP A 113 0.98 -4.70 4.71
C ASP A 113 2.50 -4.69 4.51
N ALA A 114 3.14 -5.84 4.72
CA ALA A 114 4.58 -6.01 4.58
C ALA A 114 4.90 -7.06 3.51
N VAL A 115 5.60 -6.64 2.46
CA VAL A 115 6.00 -7.53 1.37
C VAL A 115 7.35 -8.16 1.72
N ILE A 116 7.36 -9.47 1.96
CA ILE A 116 8.57 -10.23 2.27
C ILE A 116 9.04 -10.99 1.03
N SER A 117 10.32 -10.83 0.69
CA SER A 117 10.95 -11.50 -0.46
C SER A 117 10.84 -13.02 -0.37
N PHE A 118 10.63 -13.66 -1.52
CA PHE A 118 10.70 -15.11 -1.67
C PHE A 118 12.10 -15.69 -1.38
N ASP A 119 13.15 -14.86 -1.40
CA ASP A 119 14.51 -15.26 -1.03
C ASP A 119 14.68 -15.51 0.48
N GLU A 120 13.73 -15.07 1.30
CA GLU A 120 13.71 -15.40 2.72
C GLU A 120 13.32 -16.86 2.93
N LYS A 121 14.19 -17.61 3.60
CA LYS A 121 14.01 -19.05 3.85
C LYS A 121 12.85 -19.31 4.80
N ASP A 122 12.66 -18.42 5.78
CA ASP A 122 11.61 -18.54 6.79
C ASP A 122 10.82 -17.22 6.91
N ARG A 123 9.96 -16.97 5.91
CA ARG A 123 9.11 -15.77 5.88
C ARG A 123 8.22 -15.64 7.12
N PRO A 124 7.56 -16.71 7.63
CA PRO A 124 6.80 -16.63 8.87
C PRO A 124 7.64 -16.18 10.08
N ALA A 125 8.86 -16.71 10.23
CA ALA A 125 9.74 -16.29 11.34
C ALA A 125 10.16 -14.83 11.22
N LEU A 126 10.49 -14.36 10.01
CA LEU A 126 10.80 -12.94 9.79
C LEU A 126 9.59 -12.04 10.06
N PHE A 127 8.39 -12.46 9.64
CA PHE A 127 7.16 -11.74 9.88
C PHE A 127 6.85 -11.60 11.38
N GLU A 128 6.92 -12.69 12.14
CA GLU A 128 6.72 -12.63 13.59
C GLU A 128 7.78 -11.78 14.29
N LYS A 129 9.05 -11.87 13.86
CA LYS A 129 10.10 -10.99 14.38
C LYS A 129 9.78 -9.51 14.17
N ILE A 130 9.32 -9.13 12.98
CA ILE A 130 8.91 -7.74 12.69
C ILE A 130 7.74 -7.35 13.59
N ARG A 131 6.73 -8.21 13.70
CA ARG A 131 5.56 -7.98 14.54
C ARG A 131 5.95 -7.77 16.01
N GLU A 132 6.86 -8.57 16.55
CA GLU A 132 7.41 -8.42 17.90
C GLU A 132 8.13 -7.08 18.07
N GLN A 133 9.01 -6.70 17.14
CA GLN A 133 9.72 -5.41 17.18
C GLN A 133 8.76 -4.21 17.20
N ILE A 134 7.68 -4.27 16.40
CA ILE A 134 6.65 -3.23 16.40
C ILE A 134 5.85 -3.25 17.70
N GLN A 135 5.50 -4.43 18.22
CA GLN A 135 4.74 -4.57 19.46
C GLN A 135 5.52 -4.05 20.68
N GLU A 136 6.84 -4.27 20.73
CA GLU A 136 7.70 -3.70 21.77
C GLU A 136 7.69 -2.17 21.76
N GLU A 137 7.67 -1.57 20.56
CA GLU A 137 7.66 -0.11 20.40
C GLU A 137 6.28 0.52 20.60
N PHE A 138 5.21 -0.23 20.31
CA PHE A 138 3.80 0.17 20.43
C PHE A 138 3.02 -0.84 21.31
N PRO A 139 3.36 -1.01 22.60
CA PRO A 139 2.85 -2.08 23.45
C PRO A 139 1.34 -2.02 23.70
N ASP A 140 0.78 -0.82 23.58
CA ASP A 140 -0.63 -0.53 23.83
C ASP A 140 -1.52 -0.71 22.58
N TYR A 141 -0.94 -0.99 21.42
CA TYR A 141 -1.66 -1.06 20.15
C TYR A 141 -1.96 -2.50 19.74
N GLU A 142 -3.16 -2.71 19.22
CA GLU A 142 -3.52 -3.90 18.46
C GLU A 142 -2.93 -3.80 17.04
N LEU A 143 -2.05 -4.76 16.72
CA LEU A 143 -1.39 -4.84 15.42
C LEU A 143 -2.24 -5.64 14.42
N GLN A 144 -2.62 -5.00 13.33
CA GLN A 144 -3.37 -5.55 12.21
C GLN A 144 -2.48 -5.57 10.98
N ILE A 145 -1.44 -6.40 11.02
CA ILE A 145 -0.40 -6.47 10.00
C ILE A 145 -0.65 -7.70 9.14
N ALA A 146 -0.56 -7.56 7.82
CA ALA A 146 -0.57 -8.69 6.89
C ALA A 146 0.81 -8.91 6.27
N MET A 147 1.16 -10.19 6.08
CA MET A 147 2.28 -10.56 5.22
C MET A 147 1.76 -10.64 3.80
N ASP A 148 2.20 -9.70 2.97
CA ASP A 148 1.84 -9.65 1.57
C ASP A 148 2.93 -10.28 0.70
N THR A 149 2.56 -10.60 -0.53
CA THR A 149 3.40 -11.22 -1.53
C THR A 149 3.47 -10.30 -2.73
N ASP A 150 4.68 -10.03 -3.23
CA ASP A 150 4.81 -9.28 -4.48
C ASP A 150 4.24 -10.13 -5.62
N PHE A 151 3.13 -9.69 -6.21
CA PHE A 151 2.49 -10.31 -7.37
C PHE A 151 2.98 -9.74 -8.70
N LEU A 152 4.01 -8.88 -8.70
CA LEU A 152 4.69 -8.53 -9.94
C LEU A 152 5.28 -9.81 -10.54
N GLU A 153 4.57 -10.40 -11.51
CA GLU A 153 5.06 -11.49 -12.34
C GLU A 153 6.42 -11.08 -12.94
N GLU A 154 7.41 -11.98 -12.87
CA GLU A 154 8.67 -11.87 -13.62
C GLU A 154 8.43 -11.70 -15.13
#